data_AF-A0A286GQC2-F1
#
_entry.id   AF-A0A286GQC2-F1
#
_cell.length_a   1.000
_cell.length_b   1.000
_cell.length_c   1.000
_cell.angle_alpha   90.00
_cell.angle_beta   90.00
_cell.angle_gamma   90.00
#
_symmetry.space_group_name_H-M   'P 1'
#
loop_
_entity.id
_entity.type
_entity.pdbx_description
1 polymer ?
#
loop_
_entity_poly.entity_id
_entity_poly.type
_entity_poly.pdbx_seq_one_letter_code
_entity_poly.pdbx_strand_id
1 'polypeptide(L)' 'MEAGRLGQHLWFRDCDDIRHLVRIASIQMVCDADPAQDETVLFVANKQLRVPIPLDALMPMIDPAGRQKQSR' A
#
# COMPACT_ATOMS: atom_id res chain seq x y z
N MET A 1 0.65 -14.14 1.75
CA MET A 1 1.37 -12.86 1.80
C MET A 1 1.03 -12.15 3.08
N GLU A 2 1.98 -11.41 3.64
CA GLU A 2 1.88 -10.79 4.95
C GLU A 2 1.78 -9.27 4.79
N ALA A 3 0.58 -8.70 4.98
CA ALA A 3 0.40 -7.28 5.22
C ALA A 3 -0.77 -7.03 6.16
N GLY A 4 -0.76 -5.87 6.80
CA GLY A 4 -1.86 -5.44 7.63
C GLY A 4 -1.71 -4.02 8.15
N ARG A 5 -2.77 -3.56 8.80
CA ARG A 5 -2.80 -2.25 9.46
C ARG A 5 -2.52 -2.39 10.94
N LEU A 6 -1.63 -1.55 11.46
CA LEU A 6 -1.35 -1.40 12.90
C LEU A 6 -1.53 0.08 13.28
N GLY A 7 -2.76 0.46 13.62
CA GLY A 7 -3.12 1.82 13.96
C GLY A 7 -2.92 2.79 12.78
N GLN A 8 -1.88 3.64 12.85
CA GLN A 8 -1.49 4.58 11.80
C GLN A 8 -0.38 4.05 10.87
N HIS A 9 -0.01 2.79 11.02
CA HIS A 9 1.05 2.16 10.24
C HIS A 9 0.49 1.04 9.36
N LEU A 10 1.11 0.85 8.21
CA LEU A 10 0.95 -0.31 7.35
C LEU A 10 2.22 -1.14 7.51
N TRP A 11 2.07 -2.42 7.84
CA TRP A 11 3.16 -3.38 7.85
C TRP A 11 2.98 -4.33 6.68
N PHE A 12 4.07 -4.70 6.02
CA PHE A 12 4.05 -5.66 4.92
C PHE A 12 5.43 -6.25 4.67
N ARG A 13 5.48 -7.32 3.88
CA ARG A 13 6.70 -7.82 3.27
C ARG A 13 6.73 -7.51 1.77
N ASP A 14 7.84 -6.98 1.27
CA ASP A 14 7.98 -6.65 -0.16
C ASP A 14 8.39 -7.87 -1.01
N CYS A 15 8.59 -7.66 -2.31
CA CYS A 15 9.02 -8.71 -3.24
C CYS A 15 10.44 -9.24 -2.98
N ASP A 16 11.24 -8.54 -2.18
CA ASP A 16 12.61 -8.93 -1.78
C ASP A 16 12.64 -9.62 -0.40
N ASP A 17 11.48 -10.01 0.14
CA ASP A 17 11.29 -10.61 1.48
C ASP A 17 11.69 -9.65 2.63
N ILE A 18 11.80 -8.35 2.37
CA ILE A 18 12.12 -7.32 3.37
C ILE A 18 10.83 -6.89 4.07
N ARG A 19 10.87 -6.83 5.41
CA ARG A 19 9.75 -6.34 6.22
C ARG A 19 9.79 -4.83 6.37
N HIS A 20 8.68 -4.20 6.02
CA HIS A 20 8.47 -2.76 6.14
C HIS A 20 7.41 -2.44 7.17
N LEU A 21 7.62 -1.35 7.90
CA LEU A 21 6.61 -0.70 8.72
C LEU A 21 6.59 0.77 8.32
N VAL A 22 5.55 1.18 7.59
CA VAL A 22 5.43 2.53 7.05
C VAL A 22 4.29 3.28 7.71
N ARG A 23 4.46 4.57 7.94
CA ARG A 23 3.37 5.43 8.39
C ARG A 23 2.43 5.69 7.22
N ILE A 24 1.14 5.44 7.41
CA ILE A 24 0.12 5.59 6.35
C ILE A 24 0.07 7.03 5.83
N ALA A 25 0.17 8.02 6.72
CA ALA A 25 0.20 9.42 6.36
C ALA A 25 1.43 9.84 5.51
N SER A 26 2.43 8.97 5.39
CA SER A 26 3.63 9.20 4.56
C SER A 26 3.53 8.54 3.19
N ILE A 27 2.45 7.81 2.90
CA ILE A 27 2.18 7.24 1.57
C ILE A 27 1.66 8.37 0.68
N GLN A 28 2.42 8.71 -0.37
CA GLN A 28 2.05 9.76 -1.30
C GLN A 28 1.19 9.25 -2.46
N MET A 29 1.40 8.00 -2.88
CA MET A 29 0.72 7.40 -4.02
C MET A 29 0.68 5.88 -3.86
N VAL A 30 -0.39 5.28 -4.37
CA VAL A 30 -0.59 3.84 -4.47
C VAL A 30 -1.12 3.53 -5.88
N CYS A 31 -0.59 2.53 -6.56
CA CYS A 31 -1.09 2.08 -7.87
C CYS A 31 -0.78 0.59 -8.09
N ASP A 32 -1.45 -0.02 -9.08
CA ASP A 32 -1.07 -1.35 -9.56
C ASP A 32 0.38 -1.34 -10.09
N ALA A 33 1.11 -2.43 -9.86
CA ALA A 33 2.49 -2.58 -10.36
C ALA A 33 2.53 -3.19 -11.77
N ASP A 34 1.51 -3.95 -12.14
CA ASP A 34 1.46 -4.75 -13.37
C ASP A 34 0.02 -4.94 -13.88
N PRO A 35 -0.15 -5.47 -15.11
CA PRO A 35 -1.48 -5.76 -15.67
C PRO A 35 -2.20 -6.98 -15.05
N ALA A 36 -1.50 -7.84 -14.31
CA ALA A 36 -2.09 -8.99 -13.63
C ALA A 36 -2.80 -8.57 -12.33
N GLN A 37 -2.50 -7.37 -11.82
CA GLN A 37 -3.09 -6.75 -10.63
C GLN A 37 -2.87 -7.58 -9.36
N ASP A 38 -1.77 -8.34 -9.30
CA ASP A 38 -1.38 -9.12 -8.13
C ASP A 38 -0.31 -8.43 -7.26
N GLU A 39 0.29 -7.35 -7.76
CA GLU A 39 1.21 -6.50 -7.01
C GLU A 39 0.81 -5.00 -6.99
N THR A 40 1.20 -4.31 -5.91
CA THR A 40 0.96 -2.88 -5.70
C THR A 40 2.26 -2.13 -5.51
N VAL A 41 2.39 -0.95 -6.12
CA VAL A 41 3.46 0.01 -5.84
C VAL A 41 2.98 1.03 -4.80
N LEU A 42 3.80 1.22 -3.76
CA LEU A 42 3.68 2.30 -2.78
C LEU A 42 4.81 3.31 -2.96
N PHE A 43 4.46 4.58 -3.07
CA PHE A 43 5.41 5.68 -2.93
C PHE A 43 5.37 6.19 -1.49
N VAL A 44 6.50 6.04 -0.78
CA VAL A 44 6.64 6.41 0.64
C VAL A 44 7.96 7.15 0.82
N ALA A 45 7.90 8.42 1.24
CA ALA A 45 9.07 9.24 1.57
C ALA A 45 10.19 9.18 0.49
N ASN A 46 9.82 9.39 -0.78
CA ASN A 46 10.69 9.30 -1.96
C ASN A 46 11.28 7.90 -2.26
N LYS A 47 10.73 6.85 -1.65
CA LYS A 47 11.03 5.45 -2.00
C LYS A 47 9.84 4.81 -2.67
N GLN A 48 10.13 3.97 -3.67
CA GLN A 48 9.15 3.10 -4.29
C GLN A 48 9.29 1.70 -3.65
N LEU A 49 8.19 1.15 -3.15
CA LEU A 49 8.13 -0.18 -2.55
C LEU A 49 7.11 -1.01 -3.32
N ARG A 50 7.45 -2.26 -3.64
CA ARG A 50 6.54 -3.21 -4.29
C ARG A 50 6.00 -4.18 -3.25
N VAL A 51 4.68 -4.27 -3.16
CA VAL A 51 3.98 -5.17 -2.26
C VAL A 51 3.33 -6.26 -3.11
N PRO A 52 3.61 -7.56 -2.87
CA PRO A 52 3.00 -8.65 -3.62
C PRO A 52 1.57 -8.91 -3.13
N ILE A 53 0.73 -7.88 -3.20
CA ILE A 53 -0.68 -7.88 -2.81
C ILE A 53 -1.43 -6.99 -3.82
N PRO A 54 -2.62 -7.41 -4.30
CA PRO A 54 -3.48 -6.58 -5.13
C PRO A 54 -3.84 -5.24 -4.50
N LEU A 55 -3.98 -4.20 -5.32
CA LEU A 55 -4.34 -2.85 -4.86
C LEU A 55 -5.63 -2.84 -4.05
N ASP A 56 -6.67 -3.52 -4.55
CA ASP A 56 -7.98 -3.61 -3.90
C ASP A 56 -7.93 -4.29 -2.53
N ALA A 57 -6.99 -5.21 -2.31
CA ALA A 57 -6.78 -5.83 -1.01
C ALA A 57 -5.99 -4.92 -0.05
N LEU A 58 -5.09 -4.10 -0.59
CA LEU A 58 -4.24 -3.19 0.21
C LEU A 58 -4.98 -1.90 0.61
N MET A 59 -5.84 -1.37 -0.26
CA MET A 59 -6.53 -0.09 -0.07
C MET A 59 -7.33 0.01 1.25
N PRO A 60 -8.12 -1.00 1.67
CA PRO A 60 -8.82 -0.97 2.96
C PRO A 60 -7.89 -0.86 4.17
N MET A 61 -6.62 -1.29 4.04
CA MET A 61 -5.62 -1.16 5.11
C MET A 61 -5.07 0.27 5.20
N ILE A 62 -4.98 0.97 4.07
CA ILE A 62 -4.46 2.34 3.95
C ILE A 62 -5.57 3.35 4.33
N ASP A 63 -6.71 3.27 3.66
CA ASP A 63 -7.89 4.11 3.90
C ASP A 63 -9.16 3.24 4.13
N PRO A 64 -9.38 2.74 5.37
CA PRO A 64 -10.54 1.92 5.70
C PRO A 64 -11.87 2.67 5.59
N ALA A 65 -11.83 4.01 5.55
CA ALA A 65 -13.03 4.83 5.39
C ALA A 65 -13.38 5.09 3.92
N GLY A 66 -12.56 4.62 2.97
CA GLY A 66 -12.80 4.70 1.54
C GLY A 66 -13.27 6.08 1.12
N ARG A 67 -12.57 7.17 1.52
CA ARG A 67 -12.98 8.51 1.10
C ARG A 67 -12.68 8.65 -0.38
N GLN A 68 -13.63 8.24 -1.21
CA GLN A 68 -13.87 8.80 -2.53
C GLN A 68 -14.11 10.31 -2.35
N LYS A 69 -13.03 11.09 -2.24
CA LYS A 69 -13.07 12.48 -2.68
C LYS A 69 -12.96 12.44 -4.20
N GLN A 70 -14.08 12.11 -4.85
CA GLN A 70 -14.33 12.66 -6.18
C GLN A 70 -14.46 14.17 -6.00
N SER A 71 -13.35 14.89 -6.16
CA SER A 71 -13.41 16.34 -6.30
C SER A 71 -14.01 16.66 -7.66
N ARG A 72 -15.13 17.37 -7.62
CA ARG A 72 -15.77 18.06 -8.75
C ARG A 72 -14.83 19.04 -9.44
#